data_AF-A0A413R5W4-F1
#
_entry.id   AF-A0A413R5W4-F1
#
_cell.length_a   1.000
_cell.length_b   1.000
_cell.length_c   1.000
_cell.angle_alpha   90.00
_cell.angle_beta   90.00
_cell.angle_gamma   90.00
#
_symmetry.space_group_name_H-M   'P 1'
#
loop_
_entity.id
_entity.type
_entity.pdbx_description
1 polymer ?
#
loop_
_entity_poly.entity_id
_entity_poly.type
_entity_poly.pdbx_seq_one_letter_code
_entity_poly.pdbx_strand_id
1 'polypeptide(L)'
;MERKSLYSLMNEQIIKLDTKSGYETIDEFITDDGKSMQFIKSLSNVFEVNNGGVYEIAKIRARHSVITFLMGMIFSEFGGLYGSIASVVNLEEANNFRLWLLTSLNHDIAYFSDRLKNGKIDYKKTFKYYLFDENSEDDFLKYIRLFPKQYMSTLAYSYEEILLYDKYARKYHKEKGDTKEQVDHGILGGVITFYNSIRKIKKSGCNENEILIAEASSLTIAQHNIFKSSSKECDRKYPEGLLKKLGHDSSFRINRKTPLLLLLSLVDTIECVKKFGKKDQEDNGNKSFEALTVLKSIFVFSDKEKIEIDLSEFAKKMKKKGIDKEEYWKSISTLSNWTELKVTEKDDVFTIVLE
;
A
#
# COMPACT_ATOMS: atom_id res chain seq x y z
N MET A 1 25.75 -3.03 -12.21
CA MET A 1 25.59 -1.96 -11.20
C MET A 1 25.66 -2.60 -9.82
N GLU A 2 26.24 -1.89 -8.85
CA GLU A 2 26.41 -2.39 -7.47
C GLU A 2 25.15 -2.16 -6.63
N ARG A 3 24.89 -3.02 -5.64
CA ARG A 3 23.78 -2.83 -4.68
C ARG A 3 24.09 -1.63 -3.79
N LYS A 4 23.09 -0.78 -3.55
CA LYS A 4 23.19 0.38 -2.65
C LYS A 4 22.27 0.20 -1.46
N SER A 5 22.61 0.79 -0.31
CA SER A 5 21.70 0.74 0.83
C SER A 5 20.37 1.43 0.51
N LEU A 6 19.27 0.98 1.10
CA LEU A 6 17.98 1.67 0.99
C LEU A 6 18.09 3.13 1.41
N TYR A 7 18.88 3.42 2.45
CA TYR A 7 19.21 4.79 2.85
C TYR A 7 19.78 5.63 1.69
N SER A 8 20.79 5.12 0.97
CA SER A 8 21.42 5.83 -0.16
C SER A 8 20.42 6.04 -1.30
N LEU A 9 19.67 5.00 -1.65
CA LEU A 9 18.69 5.05 -2.74
C LEU A 9 17.55 6.03 -2.42
N MET A 10 17.11 6.08 -1.16
CA MET A 10 16.07 7.01 -0.72
C MET A 10 16.54 8.47 -0.79
N ASN A 11 17.79 8.76 -0.41
CA ASN A 11 18.37 10.10 -0.58
C ASN A 11 18.43 10.51 -2.06
N GLU A 12 18.81 9.58 -2.96
CA GLU A 12 18.78 9.84 -4.40
C GLU A 12 17.36 10.18 -4.88
N GLN A 13 16.31 9.54 -4.35
CA GLN A 13 14.93 9.88 -4.68
C GLN A 13 14.50 11.23 -4.09
N ILE A 14 14.88 11.55 -2.86
CA ILE A 14 14.55 12.85 -2.22
C ILE A 14 15.12 14.01 -3.04
N ILE A 15 16.37 13.89 -3.50
CA ILE A 15 17.01 14.90 -4.37
C ILE A 15 16.24 15.05 -5.69
N LYS A 16 15.79 13.94 -6.29
CA LYS A 16 15.01 13.96 -7.54
C LYS A 16 13.62 14.57 -7.38
N LEU A 17 13.01 14.46 -6.20
CA LEU A 17 11.65 14.96 -5.94
C LEU A 17 11.57 16.49 -5.86
N ASP A 18 12.72 17.19 -5.79
CA ASP A 18 12.83 18.66 -5.66
C ASP A 18 11.79 19.23 -4.69
N THR A 19 11.74 18.64 -3.50
CA THR A 19 10.69 18.98 -2.55
C THR A 19 10.93 20.37 -1.97
N LYS A 20 9.99 21.30 -2.17
CA LYS A 20 10.00 22.64 -1.53
C LYS A 20 10.03 22.61 0.01
N SER A 21 10.04 21.42 0.64
CA SER A 21 10.26 21.26 2.08
C SER A 21 11.66 21.68 2.53
N GLY A 22 12.66 21.69 1.65
CA GLY A 22 14.04 21.93 2.04
C GLY A 22 14.69 20.77 2.80
N TYR A 23 14.13 19.56 2.69
CA TYR A 23 14.81 18.35 3.16
C TYR A 23 15.71 17.81 2.04
N GLU A 24 16.98 17.57 2.35
CA GLU A 24 17.98 17.05 1.41
C GLU A 24 18.23 15.55 1.60
N THR A 25 17.99 15.05 2.82
CA THR A 25 18.27 13.66 3.19
C THR A 25 17.20 13.05 4.10
N ILE A 26 17.07 11.72 4.05
CA ILE A 26 16.04 10.98 4.77
C ILE A 26 16.20 11.03 6.30
N ASP A 27 17.44 11.17 6.81
CA ASP A 27 17.72 11.24 8.24
C ASP A 27 17.16 12.50 8.91
N GLU A 28 16.91 13.57 8.16
CA GLU A 28 16.36 14.81 8.68
C GLU A 28 14.94 14.66 9.22
N PHE A 29 14.18 13.69 8.69
CA PHE A 29 12.77 13.50 9.04
C PHE A 29 12.35 12.07 9.40
N ILE A 30 13.03 11.01 8.97
CA ILE A 30 12.52 9.62 9.13
C ILE A 30 12.61 9.08 10.57
N THR A 31 13.29 9.79 11.46
CA THR A 31 13.39 9.42 12.88
C THR A 31 12.28 10.05 13.72
N ASP A 32 11.52 11.00 13.16
CA ASP A 32 10.45 11.72 13.83
C ASP A 32 9.17 11.67 12.98
N ASP A 33 8.12 11.14 13.57
CA ASP A 33 6.83 10.97 12.93
C ASP A 33 6.16 12.31 12.54
N GLY A 34 6.41 13.38 13.31
CA GLY A 34 5.95 14.74 13.00
C GLY A 34 6.68 15.35 11.80
N LYS A 35 8.00 15.17 11.69
CA LYS A 35 8.78 15.61 10.54
C LYS A 35 8.48 14.78 9.30
N SER A 36 8.30 13.47 9.44
CA SER A 36 7.82 12.61 8.36
C SER A 36 6.47 13.10 7.82
N MET A 37 5.58 13.56 8.70
CA MET A 37 4.33 14.22 8.30
C MET A 37 4.56 15.52 7.50
N GLN A 38 5.54 16.33 7.90
CA GLN A 38 5.86 17.59 7.22
C GLN A 38 6.38 17.32 5.81
N PHE A 39 7.22 16.30 5.63
CA PHE A 39 7.66 15.84 4.31
C PHE A 39 6.48 15.37 3.45
N ILE A 40 5.58 14.54 3.99
CA ILE A 40 4.37 14.11 3.28
C ILE A 40 3.52 15.32 2.84
N LYS A 41 3.36 16.32 3.72
CA LYS A 41 2.62 17.55 3.40
C LYS A 41 3.33 18.39 2.33
N SER A 42 4.66 18.42 2.30
CA SER A 42 5.40 19.15 1.27
C SER A 42 5.24 18.51 -0.10
N LEU A 43 5.18 17.17 -0.19
CA LEU A 43 4.84 16.47 -1.44
C LEU A 43 3.47 16.91 -1.96
N SER A 44 2.49 17.17 -1.08
CA SER A 44 1.18 17.68 -1.52
C SER A 44 1.24 19.08 -2.16
N ASN A 45 2.24 19.90 -1.78
CA ASN A 45 2.41 21.27 -2.26
C ASN A 45 3.26 21.36 -3.54
N VAL A 46 4.19 20.42 -3.75
CA VAL A 46 5.08 20.38 -4.93
C VAL A 46 4.32 19.95 -6.18
N PHE A 47 3.38 19.02 -6.04
CA PHE A 47 2.72 18.41 -7.19
C PHE A 47 1.37 19.03 -7.54
N GLU A 48 1.13 20.29 -7.13
CA GLU A 48 -0.18 20.95 -7.26
C GLU A 48 -1.30 19.94 -7.01
N VAL A 49 -1.29 19.29 -5.84
CA VAL A 49 -2.47 18.58 -5.35
C VAL A 49 -3.48 19.66 -4.90
N ASN A 50 -3.78 20.56 -5.84
CA ASN A 50 -4.73 21.64 -5.85
C ASN A 50 -6.07 20.96 -5.66
N ASN A 51 -6.41 20.76 -4.39
CA ASN A 51 -7.67 20.19 -3.93
C ASN A 51 -7.72 18.66 -3.92
N GLY A 52 -6.64 17.98 -3.55
CA GLY A 52 -6.67 16.53 -3.26
C GLY A 52 -5.95 16.13 -1.97
N GLY A 53 -5.20 17.07 -1.36
CA GLY A 53 -4.08 16.85 -0.42
C GLY A 53 -4.06 15.60 0.45
N VAL A 54 -2.86 15.08 0.68
CA VAL A 54 -2.60 13.92 1.54
C VAL A 54 -3.24 14.14 2.91
N TYR A 55 -4.24 13.33 3.24
CA TYR A 55 -5.06 13.50 4.44
C TYR A 55 -4.31 13.01 5.67
N GLU A 56 -4.83 13.33 6.86
CA GLU A 56 -4.28 13.05 8.19
C GLU A 56 -3.72 11.62 8.34
N ILE A 57 -2.51 11.39 7.85
CA ILE A 57 -1.69 10.27 8.25
C ILE A 57 -1.43 10.56 9.73
N ALA A 58 -1.78 9.67 10.66
CA ALA A 58 -1.32 9.94 12.02
C ALA A 58 0.17 9.68 12.10
N LYS A 59 0.79 10.57 12.88
CA LYS A 59 2.22 10.62 13.16
C LYS A 59 2.84 9.21 13.20
N ILE A 60 2.27 8.29 13.97
CA ILE A 60 2.81 6.94 14.23
C ILE A 60 3.08 6.06 12.98
N ARG A 61 2.38 6.28 11.85
CA ARG A 61 2.65 5.54 10.58
C ARG A 61 3.29 6.39 9.50
N ALA A 62 3.57 7.66 9.77
CA ALA A 62 4.14 8.58 8.78
C ALA A 62 5.46 8.05 8.21
N ARG A 63 6.32 7.50 9.08
CA ARG A 63 7.56 6.83 8.66
C ARG A 63 7.30 5.69 7.67
N HIS A 64 6.38 4.81 8.00
CA HIS A 64 6.02 3.66 7.15
C HIS A 64 5.50 4.12 5.78
N SER A 65 4.59 5.09 5.73
CA SER A 65 4.05 5.61 4.47
C SER A 65 5.14 6.27 3.60
N VAL A 66 6.07 7.02 4.19
CA VAL A 66 7.17 7.64 3.44
C VAL A 66 8.16 6.59 2.90
N ILE A 67 8.53 5.61 3.72
CA ILE A 67 9.42 4.53 3.30
C ILE A 67 8.79 3.75 2.15
N THR A 68 7.50 3.39 2.29
CA THR A 68 6.73 2.69 1.25
C THR A 68 6.73 3.49 -0.04
N PHE A 69 6.39 4.79 0.02
CA PHE A 69 6.40 5.68 -1.13
C PHE A 69 7.77 5.73 -1.83
N LEU A 70 8.84 5.97 -1.07
CA LEU A 70 10.20 6.06 -1.63
C LEU A 70 10.68 4.72 -2.20
N MET A 71 10.33 3.59 -1.58
CA MET A 71 10.61 2.26 -2.14
C MET A 71 9.93 2.05 -3.50
N GLY A 72 8.68 2.48 -3.66
CA GLY A 72 8.00 2.41 -4.95
C GLY A 72 8.70 3.25 -6.03
N MET A 73 9.26 4.40 -5.66
CA MET A 73 10.08 5.22 -6.57
C MET A 73 11.39 4.51 -6.95
N ILE A 74 12.05 3.84 -5.99
CA ILE A 74 13.27 3.05 -6.21
C ILE A 74 13.01 1.88 -7.18
N PHE A 75 11.85 1.22 -7.04
CA PHE A 75 11.45 0.09 -7.88
C PHE A 75 10.69 0.50 -9.14
N SER A 76 10.66 1.78 -9.48
CA SER A 76 9.81 2.28 -10.57
C SER A 76 10.13 1.67 -11.94
N GLU A 77 11.40 1.35 -12.20
CA GLU A 77 11.81 0.73 -13.46
C GLU A 77 11.47 -0.77 -13.54
N PHE A 78 11.25 -1.43 -12.40
CA PHE A 78 11.08 -2.88 -12.33
C PHE A 78 9.87 -3.35 -13.12
N GLY A 79 10.15 -4.15 -14.16
CA GLY A 79 9.16 -4.72 -15.07
C GLY A 79 8.30 -3.72 -15.83
N GLY A 80 8.66 -2.43 -15.81
CA GLY A 80 7.79 -1.35 -16.31
C GLY A 80 6.49 -1.20 -15.54
N LEU A 81 6.38 -1.75 -14.31
CA LEU A 81 5.16 -1.70 -13.51
C LEU A 81 4.72 -0.25 -13.29
N TYR A 82 5.62 0.59 -12.81
CA TYR A 82 5.31 1.98 -12.53
C TYR A 82 4.86 2.75 -13.78
N GLY A 83 5.59 2.57 -14.90
CA GLY A 83 5.25 3.15 -16.20
C GLY A 83 3.84 2.80 -16.69
N SER A 84 3.32 1.63 -16.32
CA SER A 84 2.00 1.14 -16.73
C SER A 84 0.83 1.51 -15.81
N ILE A 85 1.08 2.20 -14.68
CA ILE A 85 0.06 2.49 -13.66
C ILE A 85 -1.11 3.32 -14.20
N ALA A 86 -0.83 4.36 -15.00
CA ALA A 86 -1.84 5.29 -15.49
C ALA A 86 -2.57 4.73 -16.72
N SER A 87 -1.88 3.94 -17.55
CA SER A 87 -2.44 3.41 -18.79
C SER A 87 -3.57 2.42 -18.55
N VAL A 88 -3.60 1.73 -17.41
CA VAL A 88 -4.71 0.83 -17.08
C VAL A 88 -6.05 1.57 -16.97
N VAL A 89 -6.04 2.84 -16.58
CA VAL A 89 -7.21 3.71 -16.51
C VAL A 89 -7.21 4.80 -17.59
N ASN A 90 -6.53 4.55 -18.72
CA ASN A 90 -6.43 5.45 -19.87
C ASN A 90 -5.91 6.88 -19.54
N LEU A 91 -5.06 7.01 -18.51
CA LEU A 91 -4.39 8.25 -18.16
C LEU A 91 -2.97 8.28 -18.73
N GLU A 92 -2.46 9.50 -18.96
CA GLU A 92 -1.07 9.71 -19.37
C GLU A 92 -0.07 9.28 -18.29
N GLU A 93 1.11 8.80 -18.70
CA GLU A 93 2.19 8.32 -17.84
C GLU A 93 2.60 9.33 -16.75
N ALA A 94 2.45 10.62 -17.03
CA ALA A 94 2.69 11.70 -16.06
C ALA A 94 1.85 11.56 -14.77
N ASN A 95 0.73 10.81 -14.81
CA ASN A 95 -0.13 10.55 -13.65
C ASN A 95 0.32 9.37 -12.79
N ASN A 96 1.30 8.55 -13.22
CA ASN A 96 1.82 7.42 -12.44
C ASN A 96 2.25 7.84 -11.04
N PHE A 97 2.94 8.97 -10.95
CA PHE A 97 3.38 9.54 -9.69
C PHE A 97 2.23 9.89 -8.77
N ARG A 98 1.15 10.46 -9.30
CA ARG A 98 -0.01 10.92 -8.53
C ARG A 98 -0.80 9.73 -8.00
N LEU A 99 -0.98 8.71 -8.83
CA LEU A 99 -1.58 7.42 -8.47
C LEU A 99 -0.76 6.73 -7.38
N TRP A 100 0.57 6.68 -7.52
CA TRP A 100 1.45 6.09 -6.53
C TRP A 100 1.43 6.85 -5.21
N LEU A 101 1.62 8.17 -5.25
CA LEU A 101 1.60 9.05 -4.08
C LEU A 101 0.30 8.91 -3.28
N LEU A 102 -0.86 8.98 -3.95
CA LEU A 102 -2.16 8.87 -3.26
C LEU A 102 -2.33 7.48 -2.63
N THR A 103 -1.95 6.43 -3.35
CA THR A 103 -2.06 5.03 -2.88
C THR A 103 -1.14 4.75 -1.70
N SER A 104 0.17 4.98 -1.86
CA SER A 104 1.18 4.62 -0.86
C SER A 104 1.02 5.40 0.44
N LEU A 105 0.56 6.65 0.37
CA LEU A 105 0.39 7.50 1.55
C LEU A 105 -0.91 7.25 2.31
N ASN A 106 -1.92 6.64 1.69
CA ASN A 106 -3.24 6.46 2.32
C ASN A 106 -3.64 5.00 2.53
N HIS A 107 -2.85 4.01 2.09
CA HIS A 107 -3.24 2.60 2.21
C HIS A 107 -3.54 2.16 3.66
N ASP A 108 -2.87 2.77 4.64
CA ASP A 108 -3.03 2.53 6.08
C ASP A 108 -3.94 3.57 6.80
N ILE A 109 -4.63 4.46 6.07
CA ILE A 109 -5.33 5.61 6.68
C ILE A 109 -6.44 5.21 7.67
N ALA A 110 -7.04 4.04 7.51
CA ALA A 110 -8.15 3.59 8.35
C ALA A 110 -7.75 3.33 9.81
N TYR A 111 -6.47 3.05 10.10
CA TYR A 111 -5.98 2.94 11.48
C TYR A 111 -6.19 4.22 12.31
N PHE A 112 -6.48 5.34 11.65
CA PHE A 112 -6.74 6.64 12.28
C PHE A 112 -8.21 7.00 12.36
N SER A 113 -9.09 6.11 11.93
CA SER A 113 -10.52 6.30 12.01
C SER A 113 -11.10 5.48 13.16
N ASP A 114 -11.84 6.13 14.08
CA ASP A 114 -12.64 5.39 15.07
C ASP A 114 -13.70 4.49 14.42
N ARG A 115 -13.99 4.73 13.13
CA ARG A 115 -14.84 3.86 12.32
C ARG A 115 -14.27 2.46 12.15
N LEU A 116 -12.95 2.28 12.29
CA LEU A 116 -12.29 0.96 12.25
C LEU A 116 -12.81 0.03 13.36
N LYS A 117 -13.18 0.61 14.50
CA LYS A 117 -13.73 -0.12 15.66
C LYS A 117 -15.24 -0.39 15.53
N ASN A 118 -15.89 0.14 14.48
CA ASN A 118 -17.32 -0.01 14.27
C ASN A 118 -17.63 -1.12 13.27
N GLY A 119 -17.70 -2.36 13.74
CA GLY A 119 -18.05 -3.53 12.91
C GLY A 119 -19.44 -3.47 12.26
N LYS A 120 -20.31 -2.53 12.68
CA LYS A 120 -21.66 -2.31 12.14
C LYS A 120 -21.75 -1.11 11.20
N ILE A 121 -20.62 -0.50 10.83
CA ILE A 121 -20.64 0.66 9.93
C ILE A 121 -21.30 0.30 8.60
N ASP A 122 -22.28 1.11 8.22
CA ASP A 122 -22.89 1.14 6.88
C ASP A 122 -22.18 2.21 6.08
N TYR A 123 -21.30 1.79 5.16
CA TYR A 123 -20.49 2.73 4.39
C TYR A 123 -21.34 3.67 3.55
N LYS A 124 -22.40 3.17 2.90
CA LYS A 124 -23.24 3.98 2.01
C LYS A 124 -24.00 5.06 2.77
N LYS A 125 -24.46 4.79 3.99
CA LYS A 125 -25.08 5.82 4.85
C LYS A 125 -24.06 6.78 5.45
N THR A 126 -22.84 6.30 5.71
CA THR A 126 -21.81 7.08 6.42
C THR A 126 -21.05 8.03 5.50
N PHE A 127 -20.83 7.63 4.25
CA PHE A 127 -20.03 8.37 3.28
C PHE A 127 -20.91 8.83 2.12
N LYS A 128 -21.18 10.14 2.04
CA LYS A 128 -21.99 10.74 0.97
C LYS A 128 -21.52 10.34 -0.43
N TYR A 129 -20.20 10.31 -0.61
CA TYR A 129 -19.56 9.79 -1.82
C TYR A 129 -19.01 8.42 -1.48
N TYR A 130 -19.75 7.39 -1.88
CA TYR A 130 -19.44 6.00 -1.58
C TYR A 130 -18.68 5.36 -2.75
N LEU A 131 -17.54 4.73 -2.45
CA LEU A 131 -16.63 4.16 -3.45
C LEU A 131 -17.29 3.09 -4.33
N PHE A 132 -18.18 2.28 -3.75
CA PHE A 132 -18.82 1.16 -4.46
C PHE A 132 -20.25 1.50 -4.92
N ASP A 133 -20.56 2.78 -5.18
CA ASP A 133 -21.91 3.20 -5.57
C ASP A 133 -22.14 3.13 -7.09
N GLU A 134 -22.49 1.96 -7.58
CA GLU A 134 -22.80 1.74 -9.01
C GLU A 134 -24.12 2.41 -9.47
N ASN A 135 -24.96 2.84 -8.52
CA ASN A 135 -26.32 3.34 -8.78
C ASN A 135 -26.52 4.82 -8.43
N SER A 136 -25.43 5.59 -8.27
CA SER A 136 -25.56 7.01 -7.94
C SER A 136 -26.32 7.80 -9.02
N GLU A 137 -27.31 8.59 -8.62
CA GLU A 137 -27.99 9.53 -9.52
C GLU A 137 -27.27 10.88 -9.63
N ASP A 138 -26.17 11.08 -8.88
CA ASP A 138 -25.36 12.30 -8.98
C ASP A 138 -24.57 12.25 -10.30
N ASP A 139 -24.90 13.14 -11.24
CA ASP A 139 -24.21 13.28 -12.54
C ASP A 139 -22.70 13.50 -12.38
N PHE A 140 -22.28 14.10 -11.26
CA PHE A 140 -20.85 14.24 -10.93
C PHE A 140 -20.18 12.89 -10.71
N LEU A 141 -20.92 11.91 -10.19
CA LEU A 141 -20.46 10.55 -9.94
C LEU A 141 -20.71 9.61 -11.14
N LYS A 142 -21.14 10.13 -12.30
CA LYS A 142 -21.36 9.28 -13.49
C LYS A 142 -20.12 8.47 -13.86
N TYR A 143 -18.93 9.05 -13.68
CA TYR A 143 -17.65 8.39 -13.96
C TYR A 143 -17.38 7.22 -13.01
N ILE A 144 -17.80 7.36 -11.74
CA ILE A 144 -17.68 6.34 -10.70
C ILE A 144 -18.57 5.14 -11.01
N ARG A 145 -19.79 5.39 -11.52
CA ARG A 145 -20.67 4.31 -11.97
C ARG A 145 -20.15 3.56 -13.20
N LEU A 146 -19.38 4.26 -14.04
CA LEU A 146 -18.85 3.69 -15.27
C LEU A 146 -17.51 3.00 -15.06
N PHE A 147 -16.80 3.29 -13.98
CA PHE A 147 -15.49 2.73 -13.71
C PHE A 147 -15.47 1.19 -13.71
N PRO A 148 -16.37 0.48 -12.99
CA PRO A 148 -16.42 -0.99 -13.06
C PRO A 148 -16.77 -1.53 -14.44
N LYS A 149 -17.44 -0.74 -15.29
CA LYS A 149 -17.81 -1.15 -16.65
C LYS A 149 -16.68 -0.94 -17.64
N GLN A 150 -15.88 0.10 -17.45
CA GLN A 150 -14.82 0.52 -18.36
C GLN A 150 -13.45 -0.06 -17.98
N TYR A 151 -13.17 -0.19 -16.69
CA TYR A 151 -11.85 -0.49 -16.14
C TYR A 151 -11.84 -1.74 -15.27
N MET A 152 -12.83 -2.64 -15.40
CA MET A 152 -12.89 -3.86 -14.58
C MET A 152 -11.62 -4.71 -14.62
N SER A 153 -10.98 -4.77 -15.79
CA SER A 153 -9.76 -5.54 -16.04
C SER A 153 -8.56 -5.03 -15.25
N THR A 154 -8.67 -3.85 -14.64
CA THR A 154 -7.64 -3.18 -13.83
C THR A 154 -7.77 -3.50 -12.34
N LEU A 155 -8.87 -4.16 -11.95
CA LEU A 155 -9.12 -4.59 -10.58
C LEU A 155 -8.80 -6.09 -10.44
N ALA A 156 -8.16 -6.44 -9.33
CA ALA A 156 -7.94 -7.84 -8.98
C ALA A 156 -9.24 -8.49 -8.53
N TYR A 157 -10.09 -7.72 -7.86
CA TYR A 157 -11.36 -8.12 -7.28
C TYR A 157 -12.48 -7.15 -7.70
N SER A 158 -13.64 -7.72 -8.03
CA SER A 158 -14.87 -6.98 -8.27
C SER A 158 -15.37 -6.27 -7.02
N TYR A 159 -16.24 -5.28 -7.19
CA TYR A 159 -16.89 -4.60 -6.05
C TYR A 159 -17.64 -5.60 -5.17
N GLU A 160 -18.33 -6.57 -5.78
CA GLU A 160 -19.00 -7.65 -5.07
C GLU A 160 -18.02 -8.49 -4.25
N GLU A 161 -16.88 -8.91 -4.83
CA GLU A 161 -15.85 -9.68 -4.13
C GLU A 161 -15.25 -8.88 -2.95
N ILE A 162 -14.96 -7.58 -3.14
CA ILE A 162 -14.43 -6.71 -2.08
C ILE A 162 -15.43 -6.60 -0.92
N LEU A 163 -16.70 -6.33 -1.22
CA LEU A 163 -17.75 -6.20 -0.19
C LEU A 163 -18.07 -7.53 0.49
N LEU A 164 -17.96 -8.65 -0.23
CA LEU A 164 -18.11 -9.99 0.34
C LEU A 164 -16.93 -10.31 1.28
N TYR A 165 -15.72 -9.89 0.94
CA TYR A 165 -14.55 -10.00 1.82
C TYR A 165 -14.70 -9.13 3.08
N ASP A 166 -15.19 -7.89 2.98
CA ASP A 166 -15.47 -7.04 4.16
C ASP A 166 -16.43 -7.73 5.14
N LYS A 167 -17.51 -8.34 4.64
CA LYS A 167 -18.45 -9.11 5.49
C LYS A 167 -17.75 -10.27 6.21
N TYR A 168 -16.88 -10.97 5.50
CA TYR A 168 -16.06 -12.04 6.09
C TYR A 168 -15.10 -11.48 7.15
N ALA A 169 -14.35 -10.43 6.84
CA ALA A 169 -13.38 -9.81 7.75
C ALA A 169 -14.04 -9.38 9.06
N ARG A 170 -15.20 -8.71 8.98
CA ARG A 170 -15.99 -8.32 10.17
C ARG A 170 -16.36 -9.51 11.05
N LYS A 171 -16.81 -10.61 10.44
CA LYS A 171 -17.12 -11.85 11.18
C LYS A 171 -15.87 -12.40 11.86
N TYR A 172 -14.75 -12.45 11.14
CA TYR A 172 -13.48 -12.93 11.64
C TYR A 172 -12.94 -12.10 12.82
N HIS A 173 -12.93 -10.76 12.72
CA HIS A 173 -12.50 -9.87 13.81
C HIS A 173 -13.41 -9.98 15.04
N LYS A 174 -14.72 -10.13 14.82
CA LYS A 174 -15.68 -10.38 15.90
C LYS A 174 -15.39 -11.71 16.61
N GLU A 175 -15.15 -12.78 15.87
CA GLU A 175 -14.80 -14.11 16.43
C GLU A 175 -13.48 -14.09 17.19
N LYS A 176 -12.51 -13.26 16.76
CA LYS A 176 -11.25 -13.03 17.46
C LYS A 176 -11.35 -12.10 18.68
N GLY A 177 -12.49 -11.44 18.89
CA GLY A 177 -12.66 -10.46 19.95
C GLY A 177 -11.79 -9.20 19.79
N ASP A 178 -11.41 -8.85 18.56
CA ASP A 178 -10.51 -7.72 18.28
C ASP A 178 -11.21 -6.37 18.45
N THR A 179 -11.00 -5.66 19.56
CA THR A 179 -11.68 -4.39 19.80
C THR A 179 -11.05 -3.20 19.06
N LYS A 180 -9.87 -3.37 18.45
CA LYS A 180 -9.13 -2.31 17.76
C LYS A 180 -9.46 -2.27 16.27
N GLU A 181 -9.68 -3.43 15.67
CA GLU A 181 -10.06 -3.59 14.27
C GLU A 181 -11.28 -4.49 14.15
N GLN A 182 -12.41 -3.91 13.75
CA GLN A 182 -13.70 -4.60 13.59
C GLN A 182 -14.18 -4.62 12.13
N VAL A 183 -13.50 -3.90 11.25
CA VAL A 183 -13.69 -3.89 9.79
C VAL A 183 -12.31 -3.91 9.14
N ASP A 184 -12.19 -4.37 7.89
CA ASP A 184 -10.90 -4.39 7.20
C ASP A 184 -10.39 -2.95 6.98
N HIS A 185 -9.17 -2.66 7.46
CA HIS A 185 -8.58 -1.33 7.36
C HIS A 185 -8.28 -0.92 5.91
N GLY A 186 -7.94 -1.84 5.01
CA GLY A 186 -7.73 -1.54 3.60
C GLY A 186 -9.03 -1.08 2.94
N ILE A 187 -10.12 -1.84 3.11
CA ILE A 187 -11.43 -1.50 2.55
C ILE A 187 -11.95 -0.17 3.10
N LEU A 188 -11.92 0.01 4.43
CA LEU A 188 -12.30 1.28 5.04
C LEU A 188 -11.38 2.42 4.57
N GLY A 189 -10.08 2.15 4.41
CA GLY A 189 -9.08 3.13 3.96
C GLY A 189 -9.37 3.63 2.55
N GLY A 190 -9.72 2.72 1.64
CA GLY A 190 -10.16 3.05 0.29
C GLY A 190 -11.39 3.94 0.29
N VAL A 191 -12.42 3.57 1.07
CA VAL A 191 -13.66 4.37 1.19
C VAL A 191 -13.39 5.77 1.75
N ILE A 192 -12.56 5.89 2.80
CA ILE A 192 -12.17 7.17 3.40
C ILE A 192 -11.41 8.04 2.38
N THR A 193 -10.42 7.45 1.71
CA THR A 193 -9.56 8.13 0.73
C THR A 193 -10.41 8.69 -0.40
N PHE A 194 -11.30 7.86 -0.94
CA PHE A 194 -12.21 8.26 -2.00
C PHE A 194 -13.12 9.41 -1.59
N TYR A 195 -13.84 9.24 -0.48
CA TYR A 195 -14.77 10.25 0.02
C TYR A 195 -14.10 11.62 0.19
N ASN A 196 -12.90 11.61 0.76
CA ASN A 196 -12.13 12.81 1.01
C ASN A 196 -11.67 13.45 -0.30
N SER A 197 -11.11 12.68 -1.24
CA SER A 197 -10.68 13.15 -2.56
C SER A 197 -11.83 13.79 -3.34
N ILE A 198 -12.96 13.08 -3.46
CA ILE A 198 -14.13 13.56 -4.20
C ILE A 198 -14.70 14.85 -3.59
N ARG A 199 -14.71 15.00 -2.27
CA ARG A 199 -15.12 16.25 -1.60
C ARG A 199 -14.28 17.44 -1.99
N LYS A 200 -12.98 17.25 -2.18
CA LYS A 200 -12.10 18.36 -2.56
C LYS A 200 -12.14 18.63 -4.07
N ILE A 201 -12.17 17.59 -4.91
CA ILE A 201 -12.33 17.74 -6.38
C ILE A 201 -13.62 18.51 -6.72
N LYS A 202 -14.71 18.26 -5.98
CA LYS A 202 -15.96 19.01 -6.19
C LYS A 202 -15.84 20.50 -5.84
N LYS A 203 -14.94 20.88 -4.91
CA LYS A 203 -14.72 22.27 -4.52
C LYS A 203 -13.83 23.03 -5.50
N SER A 204 -13.05 22.34 -6.33
CA SER A 204 -11.98 22.92 -7.14
C SER A 204 -12.30 23.17 -8.60
N GLY A 205 -13.49 22.76 -9.04
CA GLY A 205 -13.76 22.56 -10.46
C GLY A 205 -13.48 21.11 -10.80
N CYS A 206 -14.55 20.42 -11.20
CA CYS A 206 -14.58 19.00 -11.49
C CYS A 206 -13.60 18.65 -12.63
N ASN A 207 -12.63 17.79 -12.38
CA ASN A 207 -11.71 17.26 -13.38
C ASN A 207 -11.82 15.73 -13.43
N GLU A 208 -12.11 15.19 -14.61
CA GLU A 208 -12.31 13.75 -14.83
C GLU A 208 -11.06 12.93 -14.46
N ASN A 209 -9.88 13.40 -14.83
CA ASN A 209 -8.62 12.71 -14.50
C ASN A 209 -8.41 12.63 -12.99
N GLU A 210 -8.80 13.65 -12.23
CA GLU A 210 -8.72 13.63 -10.76
C GLU A 210 -9.64 12.58 -10.15
N ILE A 211 -10.84 12.41 -10.72
CA ILE A 211 -11.81 11.41 -10.27
C ILE A 211 -11.25 10.01 -10.55
N LEU A 212 -10.71 9.78 -11.75
CA LEU A 212 -10.08 8.50 -12.12
C LEU A 212 -8.88 8.16 -11.22
N ILE A 213 -8.03 9.15 -10.92
CA ILE A 213 -6.90 8.97 -9.99
C ILE A 213 -7.39 8.61 -8.59
N ALA A 214 -8.39 9.34 -8.10
CA ALA A 214 -8.97 9.10 -6.78
C ALA A 214 -9.59 7.70 -6.70
N GLU A 215 -10.32 7.28 -7.73
CA GLU A 215 -10.99 5.98 -7.78
C GLU A 215 -9.98 4.83 -7.89
N ALA A 216 -9.06 4.87 -8.85
CA ALA A 216 -8.05 3.83 -9.05
C ALA A 216 -7.16 3.63 -7.80
N SER A 217 -6.74 4.72 -7.17
CA SER A 217 -5.94 4.67 -5.93
C SER A 217 -6.77 4.09 -4.78
N SER A 218 -8.01 4.55 -4.61
CA SER A 218 -8.88 4.10 -3.51
C SER A 218 -9.28 2.64 -3.64
N LEU A 219 -9.53 2.15 -4.87
CA LEU A 219 -9.78 0.74 -5.13
C LEU A 219 -8.54 -0.10 -4.93
N THR A 220 -7.35 0.40 -5.28
CA THR A 220 -6.11 -0.30 -4.97
C THR A 220 -5.92 -0.45 -3.46
N ILE A 221 -6.14 0.63 -2.71
CA ILE A 221 -6.13 0.60 -1.23
C ILE A 221 -7.17 -0.40 -0.71
N ALA A 222 -8.39 -0.41 -1.25
CA ALA A 222 -9.43 -1.36 -0.79
C ALA A 222 -9.07 -2.84 -1.03
N GLN A 223 -8.17 -3.13 -1.96
CA GLN A 223 -7.82 -4.49 -2.35
C GLN A 223 -6.52 -5.01 -1.72
N HIS A 224 -5.65 -4.13 -1.22
CA HIS A 224 -4.28 -4.49 -0.80
C HIS A 224 -4.22 -5.48 0.38
N ASN A 225 -5.28 -5.54 1.19
CA ASN A 225 -5.38 -6.37 2.38
C ASN A 225 -6.37 -7.55 2.21
N ILE A 226 -6.69 -7.90 0.95
CA ILE A 226 -7.52 -9.06 0.63
C ILE A 226 -6.62 -10.31 0.52
N PHE A 227 -6.71 -11.18 1.53
CA PHE A 227 -5.82 -12.33 1.65
C PHE A 227 -6.44 -13.62 1.13
N LYS A 228 -5.62 -14.41 0.44
CA LYS A 228 -5.90 -15.82 0.18
C LYS A 228 -5.98 -16.60 1.50
N SER A 229 -6.86 -17.60 1.51
CA SER A 229 -6.90 -18.62 2.53
C SER A 229 -5.58 -19.38 2.60
N SER A 230 -5.14 -19.70 3.82
CA SER A 230 -3.87 -20.38 4.07
C SER A 230 -3.94 -21.89 4.01
N SER A 231 -5.14 -22.48 3.98
CA SER A 231 -5.33 -23.94 3.98
C SER A 231 -6.76 -24.35 3.60
N LYS A 232 -6.93 -25.61 3.24
CA LYS A 232 -8.24 -26.24 3.02
C LYS A 232 -9.18 -26.12 4.24
N GLU A 233 -8.63 -26.07 5.45
CA GLU A 233 -9.42 -25.85 6.67
C GLU A 233 -9.92 -24.40 6.74
N CYS A 234 -9.05 -23.44 6.44
CA CYS A 234 -9.38 -22.02 6.41
C CYS A 234 -10.39 -21.68 5.32
N ASP A 235 -10.39 -22.39 4.19
CA ASP A 235 -11.37 -22.19 3.10
C ASP A 235 -12.82 -22.28 3.61
N ARG A 236 -13.09 -23.15 4.59
CA ARG A 236 -14.43 -23.33 5.18
C ARG A 236 -14.95 -22.07 5.88
N LYS A 237 -14.07 -21.12 6.21
CA LYS A 237 -14.41 -19.84 6.82
C LYS A 237 -14.71 -18.76 5.77
N TYR A 238 -14.24 -18.94 4.54
CA TYR A 238 -14.44 -18.00 3.45
C TYR A 238 -15.83 -18.20 2.81
N PRO A 239 -16.50 -17.11 2.39
CA PRO A 239 -17.67 -17.20 1.52
C PRO A 239 -17.35 -17.91 0.20
N GLU A 240 -18.27 -18.76 -0.28
CA GLU A 240 -18.10 -19.56 -1.50
C GLU A 240 -17.74 -18.72 -2.73
N GLY A 241 -18.39 -17.55 -2.88
CA GLY A 241 -18.12 -16.61 -3.97
C GLY A 241 -16.68 -16.08 -4.02
N LEU A 242 -15.90 -16.18 -2.94
CA LEU A 242 -14.50 -15.76 -2.90
C LEU A 242 -13.52 -16.90 -3.21
N LEU A 243 -13.90 -18.16 -3.02
CA LEU A 243 -12.98 -19.31 -3.07
C LEU A 243 -12.34 -19.50 -4.44
N LYS A 244 -13.01 -19.07 -5.52
CA LYS A 244 -12.45 -19.09 -6.88
C LYS A 244 -11.12 -18.34 -6.98
N LYS A 245 -10.95 -17.23 -6.24
CA LYS A 245 -9.71 -16.42 -6.23
C LYS A 245 -8.92 -16.58 -4.94
N LEU A 246 -9.61 -16.69 -3.81
CA LEU A 246 -9.02 -16.67 -2.47
C LEU A 246 -8.90 -18.06 -1.82
N GLY A 247 -9.33 -19.14 -2.47
CA GLY A 247 -9.09 -20.49 -1.97
C GLY A 247 -7.60 -20.80 -1.86
N HIS A 248 -7.22 -21.67 -0.93
CA HIS A 248 -5.79 -22.00 -0.70
C HIS A 248 -5.08 -22.60 -1.92
N ASP A 249 -5.82 -23.29 -2.79
CA ASP A 249 -5.35 -23.93 -4.02
C ASP A 249 -5.64 -23.12 -5.29
N SER A 250 -6.19 -21.91 -5.13
CA SER A 250 -6.51 -21.01 -6.24
C SER A 250 -5.26 -20.59 -7.00
N SER A 251 -5.31 -20.74 -8.33
CA SER A 251 -4.27 -20.27 -9.26
C SER A 251 -4.29 -18.76 -9.51
N PHE A 252 -5.32 -18.04 -9.04
CA PHE A 252 -5.41 -16.59 -9.20
C PHE A 252 -4.21 -15.89 -8.55
N ARG A 253 -3.62 -14.93 -9.25
CA ARG A 253 -2.49 -14.13 -8.75
C ARG A 253 -2.67 -12.68 -9.17
N ILE A 254 -2.32 -11.76 -8.27
CA ILE A 254 -2.18 -10.34 -8.59
C ILE A 254 -1.04 -10.23 -9.62
N ASN A 255 -1.31 -9.51 -10.71
CA ASN A 255 -0.48 -9.57 -11.92
C ASN A 255 -0.31 -8.19 -12.57
N ARG A 256 0.46 -8.10 -13.67
CA ARG A 256 0.75 -6.87 -14.43
C ARG A 256 -0.50 -6.12 -14.91
N LYS A 257 -1.68 -6.75 -14.96
CA LYS A 257 -2.94 -6.06 -15.28
C LYS A 257 -3.40 -5.15 -14.14
N THR A 258 -2.88 -5.35 -12.93
CA THR A 258 -3.12 -4.54 -11.74
C THR A 258 -1.81 -3.96 -11.20
N PRO A 259 -1.08 -3.15 -11.99
CA PRO A 259 0.31 -2.79 -11.70
C PRO A 259 0.47 -1.99 -10.40
N LEU A 260 -0.50 -1.10 -10.09
CA LEU A 260 -0.48 -0.31 -8.86
C LEU A 260 -0.64 -1.17 -7.61
N LEU A 261 -1.54 -2.17 -7.66
CA LEU A 261 -1.74 -3.14 -6.57
C LEU A 261 -0.54 -4.08 -6.43
N LEU A 262 0.05 -4.52 -7.55
CA LEU A 262 1.23 -5.37 -7.55
C LEU A 262 2.45 -4.65 -6.96
N LEU A 263 2.65 -3.37 -7.32
CA LEU A 263 3.71 -2.55 -6.74
C LEU A 263 3.50 -2.34 -5.24
N LEU A 264 2.27 -2.00 -4.81
CA LEU A 264 1.96 -1.85 -3.38
C LEU A 264 2.21 -3.14 -2.61
N SER A 265 1.77 -4.28 -3.16
CA SER A 265 1.97 -5.62 -2.59
C SER A 265 3.46 -5.95 -2.38
N LEU A 266 4.29 -5.63 -3.37
CA LEU A 266 5.74 -5.79 -3.32
C LEU A 266 6.35 -4.92 -2.22
N VAL A 267 6.13 -3.60 -2.27
CA VAL A 267 6.81 -2.68 -1.35
C VAL A 267 6.35 -2.87 0.09
N ASP A 268 5.05 -3.06 0.32
CA ASP A 268 4.51 -3.21 1.68
C ASP A 268 4.95 -4.51 2.34
N THR A 269 5.24 -5.55 1.55
CA THR A 269 5.79 -6.82 2.05
C THR A 269 7.27 -6.70 2.42
N ILE A 270 8.06 -5.92 1.66
CA ILE A 270 9.51 -5.71 1.90
C ILE A 270 9.76 -4.60 2.93
N GLU A 271 8.82 -3.69 3.13
CA GLU A 271 8.93 -2.63 4.13
C GLU A 271 8.97 -3.25 5.54
N CYS A 272 10.14 -3.24 6.17
CA CYS A 272 10.35 -3.95 7.44
C CYS A 272 10.60 -3.02 8.64
N VAL A 273 10.64 -1.70 8.44
CA VAL A 273 10.68 -0.73 9.54
C VAL A 273 9.38 -0.78 10.33
N LYS A 274 8.21 -1.02 9.71
CA LYS A 274 6.96 -1.25 10.47
C LYS A 274 7.04 -2.40 11.47
N LYS A 275 7.83 -3.44 11.14
CA LYS A 275 7.96 -4.67 11.94
C LYS A 275 9.07 -4.57 12.98
N PHE A 276 10.24 -4.06 12.59
CA PHE A 276 11.44 -4.07 13.42
C PHE A 276 11.85 -2.70 13.96
N GLY A 277 11.16 -1.62 13.56
CA GLY A 277 11.37 -0.27 14.08
C GLY A 277 10.91 -0.12 15.54
N LYS A 278 11.56 0.76 16.29
CA LYS A 278 11.05 1.22 17.60
C LYS A 278 9.65 1.82 17.40
N LYS A 279 8.61 1.21 18.01
CA LYS A 279 7.28 1.81 18.13
C LYS A 279 7.28 2.72 19.36
N ASP A 280 6.77 3.94 19.22
CA ASP A 280 6.82 4.94 20.29
C ASP A 280 5.89 4.65 21.49
N GLN A 281 5.25 3.48 21.59
CA GLN A 281 4.34 3.16 22.70
C GLN A 281 4.36 1.73 23.26
N GLU A 282 5.20 0.82 22.76
CA GLU A 282 5.31 -0.50 23.37
C GLU A 282 6.77 -0.88 23.60
N ASP A 283 7.02 -1.19 24.87
CA ASP A 283 8.27 -1.59 25.48
C ASP A 283 8.71 -2.96 24.90
N ASN A 284 9.15 -2.98 23.64
CA ASN A 284 9.73 -4.17 23.01
C ASN A 284 11.22 -4.34 23.37
N GLY A 285 11.70 -3.70 24.45
CA GLY A 285 13.06 -3.86 24.99
C GLY A 285 14.16 -3.87 23.92
N ASN A 286 15.13 -4.77 24.07
CA ASN A 286 16.26 -4.97 23.15
C ASN A 286 15.86 -5.49 21.73
N LYS A 287 14.57 -5.65 21.38
CA LYS A 287 14.12 -6.32 20.15
C LYS A 287 13.73 -5.40 18.98
N SER A 288 14.02 -4.10 19.07
CA SER A 288 13.76 -3.15 17.98
C SER A 288 15.03 -2.45 17.49
N PHE A 289 14.97 -1.89 16.28
CA PHE A 289 15.99 -1.06 15.65
C PHE A 289 15.48 0.35 15.42
N GLU A 290 16.40 1.30 15.31
CA GLU A 290 16.08 2.62 14.76
C GLU A 290 15.87 2.49 13.25
N ALA A 291 14.93 3.25 12.69
CA ALA A 291 14.60 3.20 11.26
C ALA A 291 15.85 3.34 10.39
N LEU A 292 16.72 4.31 10.69
CA LEU A 292 17.99 4.51 9.98
C LEU A 292 18.93 3.30 10.07
N THR A 293 18.94 2.58 11.19
CA THR A 293 19.76 1.36 11.31
C THR A 293 19.29 0.28 10.34
N VAL A 294 17.97 0.11 10.21
CA VAL A 294 17.35 -0.82 9.27
C VAL A 294 17.69 -0.42 7.84
N LEU A 295 17.37 0.82 7.45
CA LEU A 295 17.56 1.35 6.09
C LEU A 295 19.04 1.32 5.62
N LYS A 296 19.99 1.52 6.54
CA LYS A 296 21.43 1.44 6.23
C LYS A 296 21.94 0.01 6.08
N SER A 297 21.20 -0.99 6.56
CA SER A 297 21.62 -2.41 6.57
C SER A 297 20.94 -3.30 5.54
N ILE A 298 20.08 -2.72 4.70
CA ILE A 298 19.42 -3.41 3.59
C ILE A 298 19.99 -2.85 2.31
N PHE A 299 20.57 -3.72 1.48
CA PHE A 299 21.16 -3.35 0.21
C PHE A 299 20.28 -3.81 -0.93
N VAL A 300 20.04 -2.93 -1.88
CA VAL A 300 19.10 -3.14 -2.97
C VAL A 300 19.77 -2.84 -4.30
N PHE A 301 19.48 -3.70 -5.26
CA PHE A 301 19.65 -3.42 -6.68
C PHE A 301 18.29 -3.58 -7.35
N SER A 302 17.94 -2.68 -8.26
CA SER A 302 16.71 -2.76 -9.04
C SER A 302 17.02 -2.29 -10.45
N ASP A 303 16.56 -3.05 -11.43
CA ASP A 303 16.52 -2.65 -12.83
C ASP A 303 15.19 -3.12 -13.45
N LYS A 304 15.10 -3.10 -14.77
CA LYS A 304 13.89 -3.51 -15.51
C LYS A 304 13.56 -5.00 -15.38
N GLU A 305 14.54 -5.84 -15.08
CA GLU A 305 14.39 -7.30 -15.10
C GLU A 305 14.20 -7.87 -13.69
N LYS A 306 14.87 -7.30 -12.69
CA LYS A 306 14.90 -7.85 -11.33
C LYS A 306 15.04 -6.81 -10.24
N ILE A 307 14.63 -7.23 -9.05
CA ILE A 307 15.01 -6.60 -7.78
C ILE A 307 15.85 -7.62 -7.00
N GLU A 308 16.98 -7.19 -6.48
CA GLU A 308 17.77 -7.96 -5.52
C GLU A 308 17.80 -7.23 -4.18
N ILE A 309 17.46 -7.93 -3.11
CA ILE A 309 17.39 -7.40 -1.75
C ILE A 309 18.32 -8.26 -0.89
N ASP A 310 19.45 -7.68 -0.52
CA ASP A 310 20.44 -8.30 0.36
C ASP A 310 20.17 -7.84 1.80
N LEU A 311 19.73 -8.80 2.61
CA LEU A 311 19.42 -8.62 4.02
C LEU A 311 20.52 -9.18 4.93
N SER A 312 21.66 -9.59 4.40
CA SER A 312 22.74 -10.25 5.15
C SER A 312 23.28 -9.40 6.30
N GLU A 313 23.46 -8.09 6.07
CA GLU A 313 23.91 -7.18 7.14
C GLU A 313 22.83 -7.05 8.22
N PHE A 314 21.57 -6.88 7.81
CA PHE A 314 20.46 -6.78 8.75
C PHE A 314 20.28 -8.06 9.58
N ALA A 315 20.36 -9.24 8.95
CA ALA A 315 20.31 -10.54 9.61
C ALA A 315 21.42 -10.70 10.67
N LYS A 316 22.65 -10.24 10.38
CA LYS A 316 23.75 -10.20 11.38
C LYS A 316 23.38 -9.31 12.58
N LYS A 317 22.72 -8.17 12.37
CA LYS A 317 22.27 -7.29 13.45
C LYS A 317 21.13 -7.91 14.26
N MET A 318 20.17 -8.56 13.60
CA MET A 318 19.07 -9.29 14.25
C MET A 318 19.61 -10.42 15.14
N LYS A 319 20.54 -11.21 14.62
CA LYS A 319 21.22 -12.27 15.39
C LYS A 319 21.91 -11.74 16.64
N LYS A 320 22.62 -10.61 16.56
CA LYS A 320 23.26 -9.96 17.72
C LYS A 320 22.26 -9.52 18.79
N LYS A 321 21.02 -9.21 18.41
CA LYS A 321 19.93 -8.82 19.33
C LYS A 321 19.01 -9.99 19.72
N GLY A 322 19.26 -11.21 19.23
CA GLY A 322 18.39 -12.37 19.46
C GLY A 322 16.98 -12.21 18.86
N ILE A 323 16.86 -11.47 17.75
CA ILE A 323 15.59 -11.27 17.03
C ILE A 323 15.48 -12.33 15.93
N ASP A 324 14.34 -13.01 15.88
CA ASP A 324 14.02 -13.99 14.85
C ASP A 324 13.66 -13.30 13.52
N LYS A 325 14.26 -13.77 12.43
CA LYS A 325 14.06 -13.25 11.07
C LYS A 325 13.07 -14.09 10.25
N GLU A 326 12.80 -15.32 10.66
CA GLU A 326 12.16 -16.34 9.80
C GLU A 326 10.77 -15.93 9.32
N GLU A 327 9.95 -15.31 10.19
CA GLU A 327 8.61 -14.88 9.79
C GLU A 327 8.63 -13.79 8.70
N TYR A 328 9.60 -12.88 8.74
CA TYR A 328 9.74 -11.83 7.73
C TYR A 328 10.36 -12.35 6.42
N TRP A 329 11.34 -13.24 6.51
CA TRP A 329 11.89 -13.92 5.34
C TRP A 329 10.79 -14.73 4.63
N LYS A 330 9.99 -15.46 5.40
CA LYS A 330 8.84 -16.20 4.90
C LYS A 330 7.83 -15.28 4.21
N SER A 331 7.52 -14.09 4.75
CA SER A 331 6.59 -13.18 4.09
C SER A 331 7.08 -12.78 2.70
N ILE A 332 8.39 -12.47 2.54
CA ILE A 332 8.97 -12.15 1.23
C ILE A 332 8.89 -13.36 0.29
N SER A 333 9.33 -14.55 0.73
CA SER A 333 9.28 -15.77 -0.08
C SER A 333 7.87 -16.12 -0.56
N THR A 334 6.86 -15.87 0.29
CA THR A 334 5.45 -16.16 -0.03
C THR A 334 4.79 -15.17 -0.99
N LEU A 335 5.43 -14.06 -1.39
CA LEU A 335 4.92 -13.17 -2.44
C LEU A 335 4.54 -13.97 -3.71
N SER A 336 5.36 -14.98 -4.03
CA SER A 336 5.16 -15.88 -5.16
C SER A 336 3.92 -16.79 -5.07
N ASN A 337 3.23 -16.85 -3.93
CA ASN A 337 2.01 -17.66 -3.78
C ASN A 337 0.74 -16.92 -4.23
N TRP A 338 0.77 -15.59 -4.24
CA TRP A 338 -0.42 -14.75 -4.44
C TRP A 338 -0.20 -13.60 -5.43
N THR A 339 1.02 -13.40 -5.90
CA THR A 339 1.36 -12.50 -7.01
C THR A 339 2.06 -13.26 -8.14
N GLU A 340 2.23 -12.62 -9.30
CA GLU A 340 3.08 -13.10 -10.40
C GLU A 340 4.59 -12.89 -10.16
N LEU A 341 4.96 -12.35 -9.00
CA LEU A 341 6.36 -12.16 -8.64
C LEU A 341 6.96 -13.52 -8.28
N LYS A 342 8.01 -13.92 -9.00
CA LYS A 342 8.83 -15.05 -8.59
C LYS A 342 9.89 -14.56 -7.62
N VAL A 343 10.01 -15.25 -6.50
CA VAL A 343 10.99 -14.94 -5.46
C VAL A 343 11.91 -16.14 -5.29
N THR A 344 13.22 -15.91 -5.35
CA THR A 344 14.24 -16.90 -5.00
C THR A 344 15.11 -16.35 -3.89
N GLU A 345 15.39 -17.16 -2.88
CA GLU A 345 16.24 -16.79 -1.75
C GLU A 345 17.55 -17.60 -1.80
N LYS A 346 18.67 -16.93 -1.58
CA LYS A 346 19.97 -17.55 -1.37
C LYS A 346 20.82 -16.70 -0.42
N ASP A 347 21.29 -17.29 0.67
CA ASP A 347 22.22 -16.65 1.62
C ASP A 347 21.75 -15.25 2.10
N ASP A 348 20.49 -15.12 2.53
CA ASP A 348 19.86 -13.84 2.93
C ASP A 348 19.69 -12.80 1.80
N VAL A 349 19.88 -13.22 0.56
CA VAL A 349 19.61 -12.41 -0.64
C VAL A 349 18.37 -12.92 -1.34
N PHE A 350 17.39 -12.03 -1.52
CA PHE A 350 16.18 -12.28 -2.29
C PHE A 350 16.33 -11.72 -3.69
N THR A 351 16.08 -12.52 -4.70
CA THR A 351 15.91 -12.07 -6.08
C THR A 351 14.45 -12.18 -6.47
N ILE A 352 13.89 -11.08 -6.94
CA ILE A 352 12.50 -10.95 -7.36
C ILE A 352 12.47 -10.64 -8.85
N VAL A 353 11.74 -11.43 -9.61
CA VAL A 353 11.49 -11.21 -11.05
C VAL A 353 10.00 -11.32 -11.33
N LEU A 354 9.55 -10.73 -12.42
CA LEU A 354 8.17 -10.84 -12.88
C LEU A 354 8.06 -11.97 -13.91
N GLU A 355 7.13 -12.91 -13.67
CA GLU A 355 6.81 -14.00 -14.62
C GLU A 355 5.82 -13.60 -15.71
#